data_AF-A0A2H9Q5Z6-F1
#
_entry.id   AF-A0A2H9Q5Z6-F1
#
_cell.length_a   1.000
_cell.length_b   1.000
_cell.length_c   1.000
_cell.angle_alpha   90.00
_cell.angle_beta   90.00
_cell.angle_gamma   90.00
#
_symmetry.space_group_name_H-M   'P 1'
#
loop_
_entity.id
_entity.type
_entity.pdbx_description
1 polymer ?
#
loop_
_entity_poly.entity_id
_entity_poly.type
_entity_poly.pdbx_seq_one_letter_code
_entity_poly.pdbx_strand_id
1 'polypeptide(L)' 'MKIRVKKHNADGTVRLESGGEIKEVLINEDFTNPKNETISLCFKGQNSSGIIDLTPREIEMIYSSLRTKKHLIKGFKV' A
#
# COMPACT_ATOMS: atom_id res chain seq x y z
N MET A 1 2.02 -5.47 -9.35
CA MET A 1 0.94 -4.48 -9.54
C MET A 1 1.43 -3.35 -10.46
N LYS A 2 0.64 -2.93 -11.45
CA LYS A 2 0.99 -1.81 -12.35
C LYS A 2 0.22 -0.57 -11.93
N ILE A 3 0.92 0.45 -11.47
CA ILE A 3 0.37 1.73 -11.02
C ILE A 3 0.64 2.75 -12.13
N ARG A 4 -0.41 3.45 -12.59
CA ARG A 4 -0.28 4.51 -13.58
C ARG A 4 -0.51 5.86 -12.92
N VAL A 5 0.52 6.67 -12.84
CA VAL A 5 0.48 8.01 -12.25
C VAL A 5 0.68 9.07 -13.33
N LYS A 6 -0.09 10.15 -13.24
CA LYS A 6 0.14 11.36 -14.05
C LYS A 6 1.12 12.24 -13.28
N LYS A 7 2.25 12.59 -13.90
CA LYS A 7 3.24 13.50 -13.34
C LYS A 7 3.30 14.75 -14.20
N HIS A 8 3.22 15.92 -13.57
CA HIS A 8 3.48 17.20 -14.24
C HIS A 8 4.98 17.48 -14.23
N ASN A 9 5.52 17.75 -15.42
CA ASN A 9 6.88 18.24 -15.63
C ASN A 9 6.81 19.62 -16.32
N ALA A 10 7.95 20.32 -16.43
CA ALA A 10 8.03 21.63 -17.08
C ALA A 10 7.48 21.62 -18.52
N ASP A 11 7.66 20.52 -19.26
CA ASP A 11 7.25 20.38 -20.66
C ASP A 11 5.83 19.79 -20.85
N GLY A 12 5.09 19.56 -19.77
CA GLY A 12 3.71 19.06 -19.83
C GLY A 12 3.40 17.88 -18.90
N THR A 13 2.29 17.18 -19.18
CA THR A 13 1.83 16.05 -18.37
C THR A 13 2.28 14.74 -18.98
N VAL A 14 3.14 14.00 -18.26
CA VAL A 14 3.58 12.67 -18.69
C VAL A 14 2.88 11.57 -17.89
N ARG A 15 2.57 10.45 -18.55
CA ARG A 15 1.96 9.28 -17.93
C ARG A 15 3.07 8.29 -17.59
N LEU A 16 3.32 8.12 -16.30
CA LEU A 16 4.31 7.19 -15.78
C LEU A 16 3.60 5.89 -15.38
N GLU A 17 4.03 4.78 -15.95
CA GLU A 17 3.66 3.45 -15.48
C GLU A 17 4.77 2.97 -14.55
N SER A 18 4.48 2.91 -13.24
CA SER A 18 5.38 2.31 -12.25
C SER A 18 4.85 0.94 -11.85
N GLY A 19 5.73 -0.06 -11.89
CA GLY A 19 5.44 -1.40 -11.37
C GLY A 19 5.93 -1.51 -9.93
N GLY A 20 5.09 -2.07 -9.06
CA GLY A 20 5.46 -2.48 -7.71
C GLY A 20 4.88 -3.86 -7.42
N GLU A 21 5.71 -4.77 -6.93
CA GLU A 21 5.30 -6.10 -6.52
C GLU A 21 5.42 -6.22 -5.00
N ILE A 22 4.33 -6.61 -4.34
CA ILE A 22 4.40 -7.02 -2.93
C ILE A 22 5.02 -8.41 -2.93
N LYS A 23 6.15 -8.53 -2.24
CA LYS A 23 6.91 -9.78 -2.15
C LYS A 23 6.48 -10.60 -0.95
N GLU A 24 6.17 -9.93 0.15
CA GLU A 24 5.82 -10.58 1.40
C GLU A 24 4.91 -9.68 2.24
N VAL A 25 4.00 -10.32 2.96
CA VAL A 25 3.17 -9.70 3.99
C VAL A 25 3.38 -10.54 5.24
N LEU A 26 3.92 -9.92 6.29
CA LEU A 26 4.11 -10.55 7.59
C LEU A 26 3.19 -9.88 8.60
N ILE A 27 2.51 -10.68 9.41
CA ILE A 27 1.71 -10.20 10.52
C ILE A 27 2.46 -10.58 11.79
N ASN A 28 2.93 -9.59 12.52
CA ASN A 28 3.58 -9.76 13.81
C ASN A 28 2.53 -9.52 14.89
N GLU A 29 2.01 -10.61 15.44
CA GLU A 29 1.04 -10.55 16.53
C GLU A 29 1.76 -10.63 17.89
N ASP A 30 1.40 -9.74 18.81
CA ASP A 30 1.81 -9.80 20.21
C ASP A 30 0.56 -10.03 21.07
N PHE A 31 0.31 -11.30 21.39
CA PHE A 31 -0.84 -11.72 22.21
C PHE A 31 -0.86 -11.10 23.61
N THR A 32 0.28 -10.62 24.10
CA THR A 32 0.39 -10.00 25.42
C THR A 32 0.21 -8.50 25.38
N ASN A 33 0.53 -7.86 24.25
CA ASN A 33 0.30 -6.43 24.02
C ASN A 33 -0.17 -6.16 22.58
N PRO A 34 -1.50 -6.20 22.33
CA PRO A 34 -2.08 -6.00 21.01
C PRO A 34 -1.76 -4.65 20.35
N LYS A 35 -1.30 -3.66 21.12
CA LYS A 35 -0.88 -2.35 20.58
C LYS A 35 0.45 -2.39 19.84
N ASN A 36 1.23 -3.46 20.05
CA ASN A 36 2.52 -3.69 19.39
C ASN A 36 2.38 -4.53 18.12
N GLU A 37 1.18 -4.97 17.78
CA GLU A 37 0.95 -5.72 16.54
C GLU A 37 1.36 -4.88 15.35
N THR A 38 2.04 -5.49 14.38
CA THR A 38 2.45 -4.79 13.15
C THR A 38 2.22 -5.66 11.94
N ILE A 39 1.87 -5.02 10.82
CA ILE A 39 1.82 -5.66 9.51
C ILE A 39 2.98 -5.12 8.69
N SER A 40 3.95 -5.97 8.40
CA SER A 40 5.11 -5.65 7.57
C SER A 40 4.82 -5.98 6.11
N LEU A 41 4.95 -4.98 5.23
CA LEU A 41 4.78 -5.10 3.79
C LEU A 41 6.13 -4.96 3.11
N CYS A 42 6.67 -6.06 2.59
CA CYS A 42 7.88 -6.03 1.77
C CYS A 42 7.50 -5.82 0.31
N PHE A 43 8.03 -4.77 -0.32
CA PHE A 43 7.75 -4.45 -1.71
C PHE A 43 9.02 -4.27 -2.53
N LYS A 44 8.91 -4.63 -3.82
CA LYS A 44 9.92 -4.38 -4.83
C LYS A 44 9.30 -3.60 -5.99
N GLY A 45 9.71 -2.35 -6.13
CA GLY A 45 9.41 -1.50 -7.27
C GLY A 45 10.58 -1.45 -8.27
N GLN A 46 10.38 -0.66 -9.33
CA GLN A 46 11.38 -0.48 -10.39
C GLN A 46 12.61 0.32 -9.92
N ASN A 47 12.40 1.36 -9.12
CA ASN A 47 13.46 2.27 -8.63
C ASN A 47 13.54 2.32 -7.10
N SER A 48 12.65 1.63 -6.39
CA SER A 48 12.62 1.58 -4.93
C SER A 48 12.13 0.23 -4.45
N SER A 49 12.68 -0.24 -3.35
CA SER A 49 12.26 -1.45 -2.64
C SER A 49 12.45 -1.20 -1.16
N GLY A 50 11.64 -1.86 -0.34
CA GLY A 50 11.73 -1.69 1.11
C GLY A 50 10.66 -2.46 1.85
N ILE A 51 10.68 -2.27 3.16
CA ILE A 51 9.70 -2.83 4.09
C ILE A 51 8.95 -1.65 4.71
N ILE A 52 7.63 -1.76 4.78
CA ILE A 52 6.77 -0.80 5.46
C ILE A 52 6.11 -1.55 6.62
N ASP A 53 6.39 -1.12 7.84
CA ASP A 53 5.71 -1.62 9.02
C ASP A 53 4.52 -0.72 9.34
N LEU A 54 3.33 -1.31 9.40
CA LEU A 54 2.08 -0.61 9.69
C LEU A 54 1.53 -1.05 11.03
N THR A 55 1.20 -0.09 11.87
CA THR A 55 0.45 -0.33 13.11
C THR A 55 -1.02 -0.62 12.80
N PRO A 56 -1.79 -1.21 13.75
CA PRO A 56 -3.20 -1.53 13.52
C PRO A 56 -4.03 -0.27 13.25
N ARG A 57 -3.68 0.83 13.92
CA ARG A 57 -4.31 2.15 13.72
C ARG A 57 -4.11 2.68 12.31
N GLU A 58 -2.91 2.54 11.74
CA GLU A 58 -2.63 2.98 10.37
C GLU A 58 -3.38 2.13 9.34
N ILE A 59 -3.49 0.82 9.58
CA ILE A 59 -4.31 -0.08 8.75
C ILE A 59 -5.78 0.34 8.78
N GLU A 60 -6.34 0.65 9.95
CA GLU A 60 -7.73 1.14 10.08
C GLU A 60 -7.95 2.47 9.34
N MET A 61 -7.00 3.40 9.44
CA MET A 61 -7.04 4.67 8.70
C MET A 61 -7.02 4.44 7.19
N ILE A 62 -6.17 3.52 6.70
CA ILE A 62 -6.14 3.14 5.28
C ILE A 62 -7.48 2.52 4.89
N TYR A 63 -7.99 1.55 5.65
CA TYR A 63 -9.23 0.86 5.36
C TYR A 63 -10.44 1.81 5.31
N SER A 64 -10.55 2.71 6.29
CA SER A 64 -11.62 3.72 6.32
C SER A 64 -11.55 4.67 5.12
N SER A 65 -10.35 5.08 4.70
CA SER A 65 -10.15 5.91 3.51
C SER A 65 -10.51 5.18 2.20
N LEU A 66 -10.35 3.85 2.16
CA LEU A 66 -10.70 3.01 1.02
C LEU A 66 -12.19 2.69 0.99
N ARG A 67 -12.87 2.65 2.14
CA ARG A 67 -14.30 2.33 2.24
C ARG A 67 -15.17 3.23 1.37
N THR A 68 -14.89 4.54 1.37
CA THR A 68 -15.60 5.53 0.53
C THR A 68 -15.28 5.39 -0.96
N LYS A 69 -14.13 4.79 -1.29
CA LYS A 69 -13.59 4.62 -2.65
C LYS A 69 -13.67 3.18 -3.15
N LYS A 70 -14.38 2.29 -2.44
CA LYS A 70 -14.45 0.84 -2.75
C LYS A 70 -14.94 0.59 -4.18
N HIS A 71 -15.84 1.44 -4.69
CA HIS A 71 -16.34 1.39 -6.07
C HIS A 71 -15.25 1.61 -7.14
N LEU A 72 -14.12 2.22 -6.78
CA LEU A 72 -12.96 2.44 -7.67
C LEU A 72 -12.01 1.24 -7.70
N ILE A 73 -12.11 0.33 -6.73
CA ILE A 73 -11.21 -0.81 -6.58
C ILE A 73 -11.90 -2.05 -7.15
N LYS A 74 -11.78 -2.23 -8.48
CA LYS A 74 -12.33 -3.41 -9.17
C LYS A 74 -11.63 -4.68 -8.65
N GLY A 75 -12.41 -5.67 -8.20
CA GLY A 75 -11.91 -6.98 -7.77
C GLY A 75 -11.71 -7.17 -6.27
N PHE A 76 -12.04 -6.18 -5.43
CA PHE A 76 -11.98 -6.32 -3.98
C PHE A 76 -13.18 -7.15 -3.45
N LYS A 77 -12.95 -8.44 -3.14
CA LYS A 77 -13.92 -9.30 -2.44
C LYS A 77 -13.63 -9.25 -0.94
N VAL A 78 -14.69 -9.08 -0.14
CA VAL A 78 -14.68 -9.18 1.33
C VAL A 78 -15.11 -10.57 1.70
#